data_AF-A0A0F9MXE4-F1
#
_entry.id   AF-A0A0F9MXE4-F1
#
_cell.length_a   1.000
_cell.length_b   1.000
_cell.length_c   1.000
_cell.angle_alpha   90.00
_cell.angle_beta   90.00
_cell.angle_gamma   90.00
#
_symmetry.space_group_name_H-M   'P 1'
#
loop_
_entity.id
_entity.type
_entity.pdbx_description
1 polymer ?
#
loop_
_entity_poly.entity_id
_entity_poly.type
_entity_poly.pdbx_seq_one_letter_code
_entity_poly.pdbx_strand_id
1 'polypeptide(L)'
;MKQEIPSLEDILADGSTEDNMLEVPLTGKIFSTFLAITVTIALVIVAQLFNIGGVQRDLYLKSAQANMTRADIEPAPRGIIKDRFGNPLVRNEPAFRAFISFKGLPHDAVERESALQAIADIISNSYGDIIDMLENHDWRLGRLLLSANLSHDELIAFSTKQIPGIDIEPGFMRVLAHQFAFSHLLGYTGLVAQQDLERSPQLTLEEEIGKSGLELFYDDLLRGMSGQQISVLDVHSEVQEAYIVREPSIGEDVYTFIDGELQTYLYERLTQQVQAFGNSGGVGVAVNPQNGEV
;
A
#
# COMPACT_ATOMS: atom_id res chain seq x y z
N MET A 1 48.19 8.47 79.94
CA MET A 1 47.18 8.98 79.00
C MET A 1 47.70 10.27 78.39
N LYS A 2 48.29 10.16 77.19
CA LYS A 2 48.48 11.23 76.20
C LYS A 2 48.98 10.52 74.93
N GLN A 3 48.06 10.27 74.01
CA GLN A 3 48.40 9.93 72.63
C GLN A 3 48.84 11.23 71.98
N GLU A 4 50.12 11.32 71.60
CA GLU A 4 50.58 12.37 70.69
C GLU A 4 50.13 11.99 69.28
N ILE A 5 49.37 12.89 68.67
CA ILE A 5 48.90 12.79 67.30
C ILE A 5 50.12 13.05 66.41
N PRO A 6 50.41 12.18 65.42
CA PRO A 6 51.53 12.38 64.50
C PRO A 6 51.37 13.71 63.73
N SER A 7 52.48 14.36 63.44
CA SER A 7 52.50 15.66 62.77
C SER A 7 51.97 15.54 61.34
N LEU A 8 51.40 16.62 60.79
CA LEU A 8 50.87 16.66 59.42
C LEU A 8 51.96 16.37 58.37
N GLU A 9 53.23 16.66 58.70
CA GLU A 9 54.39 16.34 57.85
C GLU A 9 54.68 14.83 57.81
N ASP A 10 54.50 14.11 58.92
CA ASP A 10 54.69 12.65 58.98
C ASP A 10 53.59 11.89 58.21
N ILE A 11 52.37 12.42 58.18
CA ILE A 11 51.23 11.83 57.44
C ILE A 11 51.38 12.06 55.92
N LEU A 12 52.01 13.17 55.51
CA LEU A 12 52.24 13.48 54.10
C LEU A 12 53.46 12.76 53.51
N ALA A 13 54.42 12.34 54.35
CA ALA A 13 55.62 11.63 53.92
C ALA A 13 55.41 10.12 53.66
N ASP A 14 54.36 9.51 54.22
CA ASP A 14 54.08 8.05 54.09
C ASP A 14 53.23 7.70 52.84
N GLY A 15 52.84 8.70 52.05
CA GLY A 15 52.05 8.54 50.83
C GLY A 15 52.85 8.24 49.56
N SER A 16 54.19 8.22 49.62
CA SER A 16 55.04 7.86 48.48
C SER A 16 55.59 6.44 48.63
N THR A 17 54.73 5.49 49.01
CA THR A 17 54.98 4.09 48.71
C THR A 17 54.98 3.98 47.19
N GLU A 18 56.18 3.85 46.62
CA GLU A 18 56.42 3.47 45.23
C GLU A 18 55.67 2.16 44.97
N ASP A 19 54.43 2.28 44.51
CA ASP A 19 53.76 1.19 43.83
C ASP A 19 54.54 1.03 42.52
N ASN A 20 55.43 0.05 42.51
CA ASN A 20 56.14 -0.47 41.34
C ASN A 20 55.11 -1.08 40.38
N MET A 21 54.20 -0.24 39.87
CA MET A 21 53.54 -0.45 38.61
C MET A 21 54.68 -0.42 37.60
N LEU A 22 55.17 -1.61 37.24
CA LEU A 22 55.93 -1.83 36.03
C LEU A 22 55.09 -1.24 34.89
N GLU A 23 55.30 0.04 34.59
CA GLU A 23 55.02 0.59 33.27
C GLU A 23 55.93 -0.19 32.33
N VAL A 24 55.47 -1.37 31.89
CA VAL A 24 56.20 -2.16 30.91
C VAL A 24 56.29 -1.25 29.70
N PRO A 25 57.49 -0.73 29.36
CA PRO A 25 57.59 0.18 28.23
C PRO A 25 57.16 -0.63 27.02
N LEU A 26 56.12 -0.16 26.33
CA LEU A 26 55.68 -0.76 25.07
C LEU A 26 56.92 -0.95 24.20
N THR A 27 57.32 -2.20 24.01
CA THR A 27 58.50 -2.52 23.20
C THR A 27 58.24 -1.93 21.82
N GLY A 28 59.18 -1.17 21.24
CA GLY A 28 58.95 -0.41 20.00
C GLY A 28 58.36 -1.23 18.84
N LYS A 29 58.57 -2.55 18.86
CA LYS A 29 57.93 -3.51 17.95
C LYS A 29 56.40 -3.59 18.14
N ILE A 30 55.90 -3.70 19.37
CA ILE A 30 54.46 -3.75 19.68
C ILE A 30 53.77 -2.45 19.27
N PHE A 31 54.42 -1.31 19.54
CA PHE A 31 53.94 0.00 19.09
C PHE A 31 53.90 0.09 17.55
N SER A 32 54.95 -0.38 16.86
CA SER A 32 54.98 -0.36 15.39
C SER A 32 53.95 -1.29 14.74
N THR A 33 53.67 -2.46 15.33
CA THR A 33 52.64 -3.38 14.83
C THR A 33 51.24 -2.83 15.05
N PHE A 34 50.98 -2.22 16.21
CA PHE A 34 49.72 -1.54 16.49
C PHE A 34 49.49 -0.36 15.54
N LEU A 35 50.54 0.43 15.29
CA LEU A 35 50.50 1.53 14.32
C LEU A 35 50.25 1.01 12.90
N ALA A 36 50.91 -0.07 12.48
CA ALA A 36 50.70 -0.67 11.16
C ALA A 36 49.27 -1.18 10.97
N ILE A 37 48.69 -1.84 11.98
CA ILE A 37 47.29 -2.28 11.96
C ILE A 37 46.36 -1.08 11.86
N THR A 38 46.58 -0.05 12.67
CA THR A 38 45.77 1.17 12.67
C THR A 38 45.82 1.89 11.32
N VAL A 39 47.01 2.01 10.72
CA VAL A 39 47.20 2.60 9.39
C VAL A 39 46.51 1.76 8.30
N THR A 40 46.58 0.44 8.41
CA THR A 40 45.92 -0.47 7.46
C THR A 40 44.40 -0.31 7.53
N ILE A 41 43.82 -0.26 8.73
CA ILE A 41 42.38 -0.02 8.94
C ILE A 41 41.99 1.35 8.37
N ALA A 42 42.78 2.39 8.65
CA ALA A 42 42.53 3.74 8.12
C ALA A 42 42.55 3.75 6.58
N LEU A 43 43.50 3.06 5.95
CA LEU A 43 43.57 2.92 4.49
C LEU A 43 42.34 2.20 3.92
N VAL A 44 41.87 1.13 4.57
CA VAL A 44 40.64 0.43 4.16
C VAL A 44 39.42 1.35 4.25
N ILE A 45 39.29 2.14 5.32
CA ILE A 45 38.19 3.10 5.48
C ILE A 45 38.24 4.17 4.38
N VAL A 46 39.42 4.74 4.10
CA VAL A 46 39.59 5.76 3.04
C VAL A 46 39.25 5.17 1.67
N ALA A 47 39.71 3.96 1.37
CA ALA A 47 39.38 3.26 0.12
C ALA A 47 37.87 3.02 0.00
N GLN A 48 37.21 2.64 1.09
CA GLN A 48 35.76 2.45 1.12
C GLN A 48 35.00 3.76 0.93
N LEU A 49 35.45 4.86 1.56
CA LEU A 49 34.87 6.18 1.36
C LEU A 49 35.03 6.66 -0.09
N PHE A 50 36.16 6.37 -0.72
CA PHE A 50 36.37 6.67 -2.15
C PHE A 50 35.46 5.82 -3.04
N ASN A 51 35.26 4.54 -2.71
CA ASN A 51 34.34 3.66 -3.43
C ASN A 51 32.89 4.18 -3.35
N ILE A 52 32.42 4.54 -2.15
CA ILE A 52 31.06 5.08 -1.93
C ILE A 52 30.90 6.45 -2.58
N GLY A 53 31.83 7.38 -2.33
CA GLY A 53 31.73 8.78 -2.74
C GLY A 53 32.06 9.04 -4.21
N GLY A 54 32.81 8.13 -4.86
CA GLY A 54 33.23 8.23 -6.25
C GLY A 54 32.51 7.23 -7.16
N VAL A 55 32.76 5.93 -6.96
CA VAL A 55 32.31 4.86 -7.88
C VAL A 55 30.80 4.63 -7.77
N GLN A 56 30.25 4.60 -6.55
CA GLN A 56 28.84 4.29 -6.29
C GLN A 56 28.00 5.53 -5.97
N ARG A 57 28.56 6.74 -6.17
CA ARG A 57 27.90 8.01 -5.82
C ARG A 57 26.50 8.11 -6.41
N ASP A 58 26.37 7.87 -7.71
CA ASP A 58 25.09 8.00 -8.42
C ASP A 58 24.05 6.98 -7.94
N LEU A 59 24.49 5.76 -7.59
CA LEU A 59 23.61 4.74 -7.04
C LEU A 59 23.07 5.19 -5.68
N TYR A 60 23.95 5.60 -4.76
CA TYR A 60 23.53 6.03 -3.42
C TYR A 60 22.74 7.34 -3.43
N LEU A 61 23.04 8.27 -4.34
CA LEU A 61 22.23 9.48 -4.53
C LEU A 61 20.82 9.15 -5.00
N LYS A 62 20.68 8.23 -5.98
CA LYS A 62 19.36 7.77 -6.44
C LYS A 62 18.59 7.05 -5.33
N SER A 63 19.26 6.19 -4.55
CA SER A 63 18.64 5.53 -3.40
C SER A 63 18.21 6.53 -2.33
N ALA A 64 19.02 7.55 -2.04
CA ALA A 64 18.67 8.60 -1.09
C ALA A 64 17.47 9.41 -1.58
N GLN A 65 17.46 9.83 -2.85
CA GLN A 65 16.31 10.53 -3.45
C GLN A 65 15.05 9.69 -3.40
N ALA A 66 15.12 8.41 -3.79
CA ALA A 66 13.98 7.49 -3.74
C ALA A 66 13.45 7.29 -2.32
N ASN A 67 14.31 7.33 -1.30
CA ASN A 67 13.89 7.26 0.10
C ASN A 67 13.25 8.56 0.59
N MET A 68 13.59 9.69 -0.02
CA MET A 68 13.02 11.01 0.33
C MET A 68 11.74 11.32 -0.46
N THR A 69 11.48 10.67 -1.59
CA THR A 69 10.30 10.95 -2.41
C THR A 69 9.21 9.89 -2.22
N ARG A 70 7.99 10.32 -1.94
CA ARG A 70 6.78 9.49 -1.96
C ARG A 70 5.90 9.92 -3.13
N ALA A 71 5.46 8.97 -3.95
CA ALA A 71 4.43 9.22 -4.95
C ALA A 71 3.07 8.93 -4.31
N ASP A 72 2.19 9.93 -4.31
CA ASP A 72 0.81 9.81 -3.85
C ASP A 72 -0.09 9.84 -5.08
N ILE A 73 -0.97 8.84 -5.21
CA ILE A 73 -1.92 8.73 -6.33
C ILE A 73 -3.28 9.22 -5.86
N GLU A 74 -3.80 10.23 -6.53
CA GLU A 74 -5.12 10.75 -6.25
C GLU A 74 -6.14 10.09 -7.19
N PRO A 75 -7.07 9.27 -6.68
CA PRO A 75 -8.00 8.54 -7.51
C PRO A 75 -8.98 9.50 -8.20
N ALA A 76 -9.08 9.41 -9.53
CA ALA A 76 -10.08 10.13 -10.29
C ALA A 76 -11.41 9.35 -10.28
N PRO A 77 -12.57 10.03 -10.21
CA PRO A 77 -13.84 9.37 -10.44
C PRO A 77 -13.90 8.83 -11.87
N ARG A 78 -14.37 7.60 -12.01
CA ARG A 78 -14.59 7.01 -13.33
C ARG A 78 -15.87 7.57 -13.98
N GLY A 79 -16.03 7.42 -15.29
CA GLY A 79 -17.26 7.74 -15.99
C GLY A 79 -18.45 6.86 -15.59
N ILE A 80 -19.65 7.41 -15.68
CA ILE A 80 -20.91 6.72 -15.35
C ILE A 80 -21.41 5.99 -16.60
N ILE A 81 -21.93 4.77 -16.44
CA ILE A 81 -22.59 4.04 -17.52
C ILE A 81 -24.10 4.30 -17.44
N LYS A 82 -24.69 4.77 -18.54
CA LYS A 82 -26.10 5.17 -18.63
C LYS A 82 -26.88 4.28 -19.59
N ASP A 83 -28.17 4.14 -19.32
CA ASP A 83 -29.15 3.47 -20.17
C ASP A 83 -29.50 4.34 -21.39
N ARG A 84 -30.36 3.83 -22.28
CA ARG A 84 -30.81 4.53 -23.49
C ARG A 84 -31.61 5.82 -23.23
N PHE A 85 -32.13 5.98 -22.02
CA PHE A 85 -32.90 7.15 -21.59
C PHE A 85 -32.04 8.13 -20.78
N GLY A 86 -30.76 7.82 -20.55
CA GLY A 86 -29.82 8.63 -19.78
C GLY A 86 -29.82 8.35 -18.28
N ASN A 87 -30.58 7.35 -17.79
CA ASN A 87 -30.55 6.95 -16.39
C ASN A 87 -29.26 6.19 -16.06
N PRO A 88 -28.64 6.44 -14.89
CA PRO A 88 -27.41 5.75 -14.52
C PRO A 88 -27.66 4.28 -14.20
N LEU A 89 -26.97 3.39 -14.91
CA LEU A 89 -26.91 1.94 -14.62
C LEU A 89 -25.81 1.62 -13.59
N VAL A 90 -24.69 2.36 -13.65
CA VAL A 90 -23.64 2.34 -12.64
C VAL A 90 -23.28 3.76 -12.26
N ARG A 91 -23.20 4.04 -10.96
CA ARG A 91 -22.71 5.32 -10.43
C ARG A 91 -21.52 5.12 -9.51
N ASN A 92 -20.75 6.18 -9.30
CA ASN A 92 -19.71 6.21 -8.29
C ASN A 92 -20.28 6.82 -7.01
N GLU A 93 -20.11 6.12 -5.89
CA GLU A 93 -20.42 6.64 -4.57
C GLU A 93 -19.11 6.82 -3.78
N PRO A 94 -18.91 7.95 -3.07
CA PRO A 94 -17.77 8.12 -2.18
C PRO A 94 -17.76 7.03 -1.11
N ALA A 95 -16.59 6.44 -0.89
CA ALA A 95 -16.40 5.33 0.05
C ALA A 95 -15.04 5.46 0.75
N PHE A 96 -14.93 4.86 1.93
CA PHE A 96 -13.64 4.64 2.58
C PHE A 96 -13.20 3.20 2.31
N ARG A 97 -12.02 3.04 1.73
CA ARG A 97 -11.48 1.73 1.38
C ARG A 97 -10.44 1.30 2.41
N ALA A 98 -10.40 0.02 2.72
CA ALA A 98 -9.41 -0.56 3.61
C ALA A 98 -8.43 -1.43 2.82
N PHE A 99 -7.14 -1.20 3.04
CA PHE A 99 -6.04 -1.95 2.47
C PHE A 99 -5.19 -2.58 3.55
N ILE A 100 -4.72 -3.81 3.32
CA ILE A 100 -3.63 -4.38 4.09
C ILE A 100 -2.32 -4.06 3.37
N SER A 101 -1.42 -3.36 4.04
CA SER A 101 -0.09 -3.03 3.55
C SER A 101 0.94 -4.04 4.05
N PHE A 102 1.55 -4.80 3.14
CA PHE A 102 2.51 -5.84 3.52
C PHE A 102 3.75 -5.28 4.21
N LYS A 103 4.11 -4.03 3.93
CA LYS A 103 5.22 -3.33 4.60
C LYS A 103 4.85 -2.84 6.00
N GLY A 104 3.58 -2.55 6.24
CA GLY A 104 3.09 -2.05 7.53
C GLY A 104 2.77 -3.15 8.54
N LEU A 105 2.66 -4.42 8.09
CA LEU A 105 2.42 -5.54 8.98
C LEU A 105 3.64 -5.83 9.87
N PRO A 106 3.44 -6.15 11.17
CA PRO A 106 4.53 -6.54 12.06
C PRO A 106 5.31 -7.75 11.54
N HIS A 107 6.62 -7.76 11.78
CA HIS A 107 7.47 -8.91 11.48
C HIS A 107 7.36 -10.03 12.51
N ASP A 108 7.01 -9.69 13.76
CA ASP A 108 6.78 -10.67 14.80
C ASP A 108 5.50 -11.46 14.52
N ALA A 109 5.57 -12.79 14.63
CA ALA A 109 4.47 -13.66 14.27
C ALA A 109 3.25 -13.47 15.18
N VAL A 110 3.46 -13.22 16.48
CA VAL A 110 2.39 -13.08 17.47
C VAL A 110 1.70 -11.73 17.29
N GLU A 111 2.47 -10.66 17.12
CA GLU A 111 1.91 -9.32 16.86
C GLU A 111 1.13 -9.28 15.54
N ARG A 112 1.66 -9.93 14.49
CA ARG A 112 0.99 -10.01 13.19
C ARG A 112 -0.32 -10.79 13.27
N GLU A 113 -0.33 -11.93 13.94
CA GLU A 113 -1.55 -12.71 14.16
C GLU A 113 -2.60 -11.90 14.93
N SER A 114 -2.20 -11.21 16.01
CA SER A 114 -3.09 -10.34 16.76
C SER A 114 -3.66 -9.19 15.92
N ALA A 115 -2.85 -8.58 15.05
CA ALA A 115 -3.28 -7.52 14.16
C ALA A 115 -4.31 -8.03 13.13
N LEU A 116 -4.01 -9.14 12.47
CA LEU A 116 -4.90 -9.77 11.49
C LEU A 116 -6.22 -10.25 12.12
N GLN A 117 -6.17 -10.75 13.35
CA GLN A 117 -7.38 -11.13 14.08
C GLN A 117 -8.23 -9.91 14.46
N ALA A 118 -7.60 -8.82 14.89
CA ALA A 118 -8.30 -7.57 15.16
C ALA A 118 -8.95 -6.98 13.89
N ILE A 119 -8.33 -7.15 12.72
CA ILE A 119 -8.91 -6.77 11.42
C ILE A 119 -10.13 -7.64 11.09
N ALA A 120 -10.01 -8.96 11.26
CA ALA A 120 -11.10 -9.91 11.02
C ALA A 120 -12.34 -9.58 11.88
N ASP A 121 -12.12 -9.28 13.16
CA ASP A 121 -13.17 -8.92 14.11
C ASP A 121 -13.93 -7.65 13.70
N ILE A 122 -13.25 -6.66 13.10
CA ILE A 122 -13.90 -5.40 12.70
C ILE A 122 -14.76 -5.60 11.45
N ILE A 123 -14.23 -6.28 10.43
CA ILE A 123 -14.90 -6.45 9.14
C ILE A 123 -15.91 -7.59 9.16
N SER A 124 -16.04 -8.29 10.29
CA SER A 124 -16.91 -9.46 10.45
C SER A 124 -16.59 -10.59 9.45
N ASN A 125 -15.35 -10.65 8.96
CA ASN A 125 -14.84 -11.74 8.13
C ASN A 125 -14.16 -12.80 9.00
N SER A 126 -14.07 -14.04 8.50
CA SER A 126 -13.26 -15.05 9.17
C SER A 126 -11.78 -14.69 9.05
N TYR A 127 -11.02 -14.90 10.13
CA TYR A 127 -9.56 -14.83 10.09
C TYR A 127 -8.98 -15.73 8.98
N GLY A 128 -9.56 -16.91 8.79
CA GLY A 128 -9.16 -17.84 7.73
C GLY A 128 -9.31 -17.23 6.34
N ASP A 129 -10.39 -16.51 6.07
CA ASP A 129 -10.64 -15.88 4.76
C ASP A 129 -9.59 -14.81 4.47
N ILE A 130 -9.18 -14.03 5.48
CA ILE A 130 -8.13 -13.01 5.32
C ILE A 130 -6.78 -13.65 5.04
N ILE A 131 -6.45 -14.75 5.73
CA ILE A 131 -5.22 -15.50 5.45
C ILE A 131 -5.24 -16.07 4.03
N ASP A 132 -6.35 -16.66 3.61
CA ASP A 132 -6.49 -17.18 2.25
C ASP A 132 -6.33 -16.07 1.20
N MET A 133 -6.87 -14.87 1.47
CA MET A 133 -6.66 -13.71 0.59
C MET A 133 -5.18 -13.29 0.56
N LEU A 134 -4.49 -13.27 1.70
CA LEU A 134 -3.07 -12.91 1.77
C LEU A 134 -2.16 -13.94 1.10
N GLU A 135 -2.46 -15.23 1.24
CA GLU A 135 -1.68 -16.32 0.62
C GLU A 135 -1.85 -16.37 -0.90
N ASN A 136 -3.05 -16.08 -1.40
CA ASN A 136 -3.35 -16.06 -2.83
C ASN A 136 -2.98 -14.74 -3.51
N HIS A 137 -2.68 -13.70 -2.75
CA HIS A 137 -2.34 -12.39 -3.30
C HIS A 137 -0.84 -12.31 -3.62
N ASP A 138 -0.52 -11.69 -4.75
CA ASP A 138 0.88 -11.47 -5.10
C ASP A 138 1.47 -10.38 -4.18
N TRP A 139 2.36 -10.79 -3.28
CA TRP A 139 3.07 -9.91 -2.35
C TRP A 139 3.81 -8.75 -3.05
N ARG A 140 4.16 -8.91 -4.35
CA ARG A 140 4.78 -7.85 -5.16
C ARG A 140 3.86 -6.65 -5.37
N LEU A 141 2.54 -6.84 -5.23
CA LEU A 141 1.55 -5.78 -5.37
C LEU A 141 1.58 -4.79 -4.19
N GLY A 142 2.31 -5.10 -3.10
CA GLY A 142 2.59 -4.18 -1.99
C GLY A 142 1.41 -3.94 -1.03
N ARG A 143 0.18 -4.04 -1.52
CA ARG A 143 -1.06 -3.93 -0.74
C ARG A 143 -2.16 -4.86 -1.25
N LEU A 144 -3.10 -5.19 -0.38
CA LEU A 144 -4.30 -6.00 -0.68
C LEU A 144 -5.55 -5.18 -0.34
N LEU A 145 -6.50 -5.05 -1.28
CA LEU A 145 -7.81 -4.45 -0.99
C LEU A 145 -8.61 -5.42 -0.11
N LEU A 146 -8.92 -4.99 1.10
CA LEU A 146 -9.67 -5.79 2.06
C LEU A 146 -11.17 -5.46 2.01
N SER A 147 -11.50 -4.17 1.93
CA SER A 147 -12.89 -3.72 1.73
C SER A 147 -12.92 -2.49 0.83
N ALA A 148 -13.83 -2.52 -0.15
CA ALA A 148 -14.07 -1.40 -1.05
C ALA A 148 -14.96 -0.30 -0.43
N ASN A 149 -15.62 -0.58 0.70
CA ASN A 149 -16.42 0.40 1.43
C ASN A 149 -16.56 -0.01 2.91
N LEU A 150 -15.93 0.76 3.79
CA LEU A 150 -16.10 0.65 5.23
C LEU A 150 -17.38 1.37 5.65
N SER A 151 -18.17 0.70 6.48
CA SER A 151 -19.21 1.35 7.25
C SER A 151 -18.62 2.37 8.24
N HIS A 152 -19.46 3.28 8.70
CA HIS A 152 -19.05 4.32 9.65
C HIS A 152 -18.47 3.73 10.94
N ASP A 153 -19.08 2.65 11.44
CA ASP A 153 -18.66 1.99 12.68
C ASP A 153 -17.31 1.28 12.52
N GLU A 154 -17.07 0.63 11.37
CA GLU A 154 -15.78 0.01 11.04
C GLU A 154 -14.67 1.06 10.92
N LEU A 155 -14.95 2.20 10.27
CA LEU A 155 -14.02 3.30 10.14
C LEU A 155 -13.58 3.84 11.51
N ILE A 156 -14.52 4.01 12.45
CA ILE A 156 -14.22 4.43 13.82
C ILE A 156 -13.38 3.37 14.54
N ALA A 157 -13.74 2.09 14.40
CA ALA A 157 -13.03 1.00 15.05
C ALA A 157 -11.56 0.91 14.60
N PHE A 158 -11.30 1.00 13.30
CA PHE A 158 -9.95 1.03 12.77
C PHE A 158 -9.16 2.27 13.23
N SER A 159 -9.79 3.45 13.18
CA SER A 159 -9.15 4.71 13.60
C SER A 159 -8.78 4.71 15.08
N THR A 160 -9.59 4.06 15.93
CA THR A 160 -9.38 4.00 17.38
C THR A 160 -8.31 2.98 17.76
N LYS A 161 -8.32 1.80 17.14
CA LYS A 161 -7.39 0.71 17.48
C LYS A 161 -6.00 0.88 16.87
N GLN A 162 -5.84 1.70 15.82
CA GLN A 162 -4.56 1.92 15.12
C GLN A 162 -3.82 0.62 14.82
N ILE A 163 -4.51 -0.32 14.17
CA ILE A 163 -3.97 -1.65 13.90
C ILE A 163 -2.80 -1.51 12.91
N PRO A 164 -1.62 -2.08 13.19
CA PRO A 164 -0.50 -1.99 12.27
C PRO A 164 -0.79 -2.72 10.95
N GLY A 165 -0.42 -2.09 9.83
CA GLY A 165 -0.58 -2.66 8.50
C GLY A 165 -1.94 -2.47 7.84
N ILE A 166 -2.87 -1.72 8.46
CA ILE A 166 -4.10 -1.27 7.79
C ILE A 166 -3.94 0.17 7.29
N ASP A 167 -4.18 0.37 6.00
CA ASP A 167 -4.24 1.69 5.37
C ASP A 167 -5.69 1.98 4.97
N ILE A 168 -6.22 3.12 5.41
CA ILE A 168 -7.58 3.57 5.06
C ILE A 168 -7.48 4.79 4.17
N GLU A 169 -8.08 4.71 2.99
CA GLU A 169 -8.00 5.74 1.98
C GLU A 169 -9.41 6.15 1.52
N PRO A 170 -9.68 7.46 1.32
CA PRO A 170 -10.88 7.88 0.64
C PRO A 170 -10.84 7.42 -0.84
N GLY A 171 -11.98 7.06 -1.39
CA GLY A 171 -12.10 6.66 -2.78
C GLY A 171 -13.54 6.59 -3.23
N PHE A 172 -13.78 5.80 -4.27
CA PHE A 172 -15.10 5.59 -4.84
C PHE A 172 -15.39 4.10 -4.94
N MET A 173 -16.65 3.73 -4.77
CA MET A 173 -17.16 2.40 -5.08
C MET A 173 -18.20 2.47 -6.21
N ARG A 174 -18.22 1.46 -7.07
CA ARG A 174 -19.24 1.31 -8.10
C ARG A 174 -20.53 0.76 -7.49
N VAL A 175 -21.63 1.51 -7.64
CA VAL A 175 -22.97 1.09 -7.22
C VAL A 175 -23.85 0.90 -8.45
N LEU A 176 -24.32 -0.35 -8.61
CA LEU A 176 -25.19 -0.78 -9.70
C LEU A 176 -26.65 -0.44 -9.38
N ALA A 177 -27.42 -0.01 -10.37
CA ALA A 177 -28.86 0.23 -10.22
C ALA A 177 -29.61 -1.04 -9.75
N HIS A 178 -29.23 -2.20 -10.28
CA HIS A 178 -29.71 -3.50 -9.81
C HIS A 178 -28.59 -4.54 -9.88
N GLN A 179 -27.96 -4.85 -8.74
CA GLN A 179 -26.72 -5.64 -8.66
C GLN A 179 -26.75 -6.96 -9.44
N PHE A 180 -27.84 -7.74 -9.34
CA PHE A 180 -27.92 -9.04 -10.01
C PHE A 180 -28.29 -8.99 -11.50
N ALA A 181 -29.24 -8.13 -11.90
CA ALA A 181 -29.70 -8.01 -13.27
C ALA A 181 -28.63 -7.49 -14.23
N PHE A 182 -27.66 -6.72 -13.72
CA PHE A 182 -26.63 -6.06 -14.54
C PHE A 182 -25.21 -6.63 -14.38
N SER A 183 -24.95 -7.51 -13.41
CA SER A 183 -23.58 -7.97 -13.07
C SER A 183 -22.80 -8.52 -14.26
N HIS A 184 -23.42 -9.40 -15.07
CA HIS A 184 -22.77 -10.01 -16.23
C HIS A 184 -22.55 -9.04 -17.39
N LEU A 185 -23.45 -8.06 -17.52
CA LEU A 185 -23.47 -7.09 -18.60
C LEU A 185 -22.47 -5.97 -18.33
N LEU A 186 -22.62 -5.30 -17.19
CA LEU A 186 -21.77 -4.17 -16.81
C LEU A 186 -20.40 -4.67 -16.35
N GLY A 187 -20.35 -5.82 -15.68
CA GLY A 187 -19.12 -6.38 -15.13
C GLY A 187 -18.75 -5.74 -13.80
N TYR A 188 -17.47 -5.81 -13.47
CA TYR A 188 -16.91 -5.26 -12.25
C TYR A 188 -15.52 -4.66 -12.52
N THR A 189 -15.10 -3.83 -11.57
CA THR A 189 -13.78 -3.22 -11.53
C THR A 189 -12.91 -3.87 -10.46
N GLY A 190 -11.60 -3.75 -10.59
CA GLY A 190 -10.66 -4.24 -9.59
C GLY A 190 -9.28 -3.66 -9.76
N LEU A 191 -8.47 -3.76 -8.71
CA LEU A 191 -7.10 -3.25 -8.74
C LEU A 191 -6.28 -3.86 -9.89
N VAL A 192 -5.33 -3.07 -10.39
CA VAL A 192 -4.34 -3.51 -11.36
C VAL A 192 -3.52 -4.68 -10.78
N ALA A 193 -3.50 -5.79 -11.51
CA ALA A 193 -2.67 -6.95 -11.19
C ALA A 193 -1.37 -6.93 -12.01
N GLN A 194 -0.40 -7.76 -11.65
CA GLN A 194 0.91 -7.81 -12.35
C GLN A 194 0.76 -8.07 -13.85
N GLN A 195 -0.17 -8.95 -14.25
CA GLN A 195 -0.49 -9.25 -15.65
C GLN A 195 -1.04 -8.05 -16.43
N ASP A 196 -1.67 -7.09 -15.76
CA ASP A 196 -2.28 -5.93 -16.41
C ASP A 196 -1.19 -4.89 -16.74
N LEU A 197 -0.15 -4.80 -15.92
CA LEU A 197 1.02 -3.96 -16.17
C LEU A 197 1.80 -4.37 -17.42
N GLU A 198 1.78 -5.66 -17.77
CA GLU A 198 2.42 -6.14 -19.00
C GLU A 198 1.73 -5.59 -20.26
N ARG A 199 0.41 -5.36 -20.18
CA ARG A 199 -0.39 -4.81 -21.27
C ARG A 199 -0.35 -3.29 -21.31
N SER A 200 -0.35 -2.67 -20.13
CA SER A 200 -0.39 -1.22 -19.97
C SER A 200 0.64 -0.78 -18.91
N PRO A 201 1.91 -0.60 -19.32
CA PRO A 201 3.01 -0.26 -18.40
C PRO A 201 2.86 1.11 -17.72
N GLN A 202 1.97 1.96 -18.25
CA GLN A 202 1.64 3.27 -17.69
C GLN A 202 0.71 3.21 -16.47
N LEU A 203 0.09 2.05 -16.21
CA LEU A 203 -0.75 1.86 -15.04
C LEU A 203 0.09 1.68 -13.78
N THR A 204 -0.52 2.02 -12.66
CA THR A 204 0.04 1.79 -11.34
C THR A 204 -0.75 0.70 -10.61
N LEU A 205 -0.11 0.01 -9.67
CA LEU A 205 -0.75 -1.03 -8.86
C LEU A 205 -1.85 -0.50 -7.95
N GLU A 206 -1.91 0.82 -7.79
CA GLU A 206 -2.87 1.50 -6.94
C GLU A 206 -4.17 1.86 -7.67
N GLU A 207 -4.13 1.81 -9.01
CA GLU A 207 -5.26 2.13 -9.88
C GLU A 207 -6.23 0.96 -10.02
N GLU A 208 -7.46 1.29 -10.43
CA GLU A 208 -8.55 0.35 -10.63
C GLU A 208 -8.97 0.32 -12.10
N ILE A 209 -9.10 -0.88 -12.64
CA ILE A 209 -9.48 -1.12 -14.04
C ILE A 209 -10.73 -2.00 -14.12
N GLY A 210 -11.46 -1.88 -15.22
CA GLY A 210 -12.51 -2.83 -15.57
C GLY A 210 -11.95 -4.23 -15.80
N LYS A 211 -12.57 -5.24 -15.20
CA LYS A 211 -12.13 -6.65 -15.29
C LYS A 211 -13.06 -7.51 -16.14
N SER A 212 -14.31 -7.11 -16.32
CA SER A 212 -15.29 -7.82 -17.15
C SER A 212 -16.37 -6.88 -17.70
N GLY A 213 -17.22 -7.40 -18.58
CA GLY A 213 -18.38 -6.69 -19.11
C GLY A 213 -18.05 -5.37 -19.82
N LEU A 214 -18.98 -4.42 -19.75
CA LEU A 214 -18.79 -3.08 -20.29
C LEU A 214 -17.69 -2.29 -19.58
N GLU A 215 -17.45 -2.55 -18.29
CA GLU A 215 -16.36 -1.92 -17.54
C GLU A 215 -14.99 -2.21 -18.16
N LEU A 216 -14.73 -3.48 -18.54
CA LEU A 216 -13.48 -3.84 -19.23
C LEU A 216 -13.45 -3.29 -20.66
N PHE A 217 -14.56 -3.42 -21.41
CA PHE A 217 -14.59 -3.03 -22.81
C PHE A 217 -14.39 -1.53 -23.01
N TYR A 218 -14.98 -0.70 -22.14
CA TYR A 218 -14.88 0.75 -22.18
C TYR A 218 -13.91 1.31 -21.12
N ASP A 219 -13.00 0.50 -20.58
CA ASP A 219 -12.12 0.93 -19.48
C ASP A 219 -11.31 2.18 -19.85
N ASP A 220 -10.81 2.28 -21.08
CA ASP A 220 -10.01 3.43 -21.51
C ASP A 220 -10.79 4.75 -21.55
N LEU A 221 -12.11 4.70 -21.79
CA LEU A 221 -12.99 5.87 -21.71
C LEU A 221 -13.41 6.14 -20.27
N LEU A 222 -13.82 5.08 -19.55
CA LEU A 222 -14.40 5.18 -18.22
C LEU A 222 -13.37 5.50 -17.15
N ARG A 223 -12.13 5.04 -17.25
CA ARG A 223 -11.13 5.11 -16.18
C ARG A 223 -10.72 6.55 -15.84
N GLY A 224 -10.75 7.44 -16.82
CA GLY A 224 -10.15 8.77 -16.68
C GLY A 224 -8.64 8.67 -16.46
N MET A 225 -8.06 9.67 -15.79
CA MET A 225 -6.64 9.68 -15.45
C MET A 225 -6.47 10.05 -13.98
N SER A 226 -5.83 9.18 -13.20
CA SER A 226 -5.53 9.45 -11.80
C SER A 226 -4.51 10.58 -11.66
N GLY A 227 -4.68 11.40 -10.64
CA GLY A 227 -3.70 12.41 -10.27
C GLY A 227 -2.43 11.75 -9.75
N GLN A 228 -1.29 12.40 -9.95
CA GLN A 228 -0.02 11.96 -9.42
C GLN A 228 0.71 13.15 -8.81
N GLN A 229 1.02 13.05 -7.52
CA GLN A 229 1.81 14.02 -6.79
C GLN A 229 3.06 13.32 -6.25
N ILE A 230 4.21 14.01 -6.30
CA ILE A 230 5.45 13.57 -5.65
C ILE A 230 5.71 14.48 -4.46
N SER A 231 5.69 13.90 -3.27
CA SER A 231 5.96 14.55 -1.99
C SER A 231 7.39 14.24 -1.54
N VAL A 232 8.18 15.26 -1.21
CA VAL A 232 9.51 15.11 -0.61
C VAL A 232 9.36 15.12 0.91
N LEU A 233 9.75 14.02 1.53
CA LEU A 233 9.67 13.77 2.95
C LEU A 233 11.01 14.05 3.64
N ASP A 234 10.93 14.51 4.89
CA ASP A 234 12.07 14.57 5.79
C ASP A 234 12.30 13.23 6.51
N VAL A 235 13.31 13.19 7.40
CA VAL A 235 13.62 11.98 8.19
C VAL A 235 12.53 11.59 9.20
N HIS A 236 11.60 12.50 9.52
CA HIS A 236 10.43 12.26 10.37
C HIS A 236 9.17 11.93 9.56
N SER A 237 9.30 11.76 8.24
CA SER A 237 8.19 11.54 7.30
C SER A 237 7.21 12.72 7.16
N GLU A 238 7.66 13.93 7.47
CA GLU A 238 6.88 15.15 7.22
C GLU A 238 7.11 15.64 5.79
N VAL A 239 6.02 16.08 5.12
CA VAL A 239 6.08 16.62 3.75
C VAL A 239 6.72 18.01 3.78
N GLN A 240 7.89 18.14 3.15
CA GLN A 240 8.60 19.40 2.99
C GLN A 240 8.16 20.13 1.72
N GLU A 241 8.04 19.39 0.61
CA GLU A 241 7.66 19.93 -0.69
C GLU A 241 6.77 18.92 -1.42
N ALA A 242 5.84 19.41 -2.24
CA ALA A 242 4.97 18.59 -3.06
C ALA A 242 4.94 19.12 -4.49
N TYR A 243 5.11 18.22 -5.45
CA TYR A 243 5.13 18.51 -6.87
C TYR A 243 4.00 17.75 -7.55
N ILE A 244 3.03 18.47 -8.11
CA ILE A 244 1.98 17.86 -8.93
C ILE A 244 2.62 17.45 -10.26
N VAL A 245 2.68 16.14 -10.51
CA VAL A 245 3.15 15.57 -11.78
C VAL A 245 2.01 15.55 -12.79
N ARG A 246 0.79 15.23 -12.32
CA ARG A 246 -0.40 15.12 -13.14
C ARG A 246 -1.65 15.42 -12.31
N GLU A 247 -2.54 16.26 -12.83
CA GLU A 247 -3.85 16.52 -12.24
C GLU A 247 -4.82 15.36 -12.53
N PRO A 248 -5.72 14.99 -11.59
CA PRO A 248 -6.75 13.99 -11.85
C PRO A 248 -7.79 14.51 -12.85
N SER A 249 -8.21 13.66 -13.78
CA SER A 249 -9.30 13.96 -14.72
C SER A 249 -10.36 12.87 -14.69
N ILE A 250 -11.62 13.28 -14.54
CA ILE A 250 -12.78 12.38 -14.55
C ILE A 250 -12.86 11.61 -15.87
N GLY A 251 -13.27 10.34 -15.80
CA GLY A 251 -13.54 9.52 -16.98
C GLY A 251 -14.79 9.97 -17.74
N GLU A 252 -14.91 9.52 -18.99
CA GLU A 252 -16.04 9.84 -19.85
C GLU A 252 -17.25 8.94 -19.57
N ASP A 253 -18.45 9.54 -19.59
CA ASP A 253 -19.70 8.79 -19.47
C ASP A 253 -19.98 7.97 -20.73
N VAL A 254 -20.47 6.75 -20.55
CA VAL A 254 -20.85 5.85 -21.64
C VAL A 254 -22.37 5.74 -21.70
N TYR A 255 -22.94 6.02 -22.88
CA TYR A 255 -24.36 5.84 -23.16
C TYR A 255 -24.57 4.50 -23.87
N THR A 256 -25.44 3.66 -23.31
CA THR A 256 -25.79 2.36 -23.88
C THR A 256 -27.17 2.42 -24.54
N PHE A 257 -27.48 1.43 -25.39
CA PHE A 257 -28.82 1.26 -25.95
C PHE A 257 -29.75 0.42 -25.07
N ILE A 258 -29.24 0.00 -23.92
CA ILE A 258 -29.91 -0.89 -22.98
C ILE A 258 -31.04 -0.12 -22.31
N ASP A 259 -32.20 -0.74 -22.24
CA ASP A 259 -33.30 -0.28 -21.43
C ASP A 259 -33.19 -0.91 -20.04
N GLY A 260 -32.94 -0.07 -19.02
CA GLY A 260 -32.68 -0.57 -17.67
C GLY A 260 -33.89 -1.22 -17.01
N GLU A 261 -35.10 -0.71 -17.29
CA GLU A 261 -36.34 -1.29 -16.77
C GLU A 261 -36.64 -2.63 -17.45
N LEU A 262 -36.46 -2.70 -18.77
CA LEU A 262 -36.63 -3.94 -19.52
C LEU A 262 -35.62 -5.01 -19.10
N GLN A 263 -34.36 -4.65 -18.88
CA GLN A 263 -33.32 -5.56 -18.40
C GLN A 263 -33.71 -6.15 -17.03
N THR A 264 -34.17 -5.31 -16.11
CA THR A 264 -34.58 -5.74 -14.77
C THR A 264 -35.80 -6.67 -14.85
N TYR A 265 -36.80 -6.29 -15.64
CA TYR A 265 -37.99 -7.12 -15.87
C TYR A 265 -37.63 -8.49 -16.46
N LEU A 266 -36.76 -8.52 -17.47
CA LEU A 266 -36.32 -9.75 -18.12
C LEU A 266 -35.56 -10.65 -17.15
N TYR A 267 -34.67 -10.08 -16.32
CA TYR A 267 -33.94 -10.81 -15.29
C TYR A 267 -34.89 -11.48 -14.28
N GLU A 268 -35.88 -10.75 -13.77
CA GLU A 268 -36.84 -11.28 -12.80
C GLU A 268 -37.68 -12.41 -13.38
N ARG A 269 -38.19 -12.23 -14.61
CA ARG A 269 -38.97 -13.25 -15.32
C ARG A 269 -38.14 -14.49 -15.60
N LEU A 270 -36.91 -14.31 -16.10
CA LEU A 270 -36.01 -15.42 -16.37
C LEU A 270 -35.69 -16.19 -15.09
N THR A 271 -35.39 -15.49 -13.99
CA THR A 271 -35.10 -16.10 -12.68
C THR A 271 -36.27 -16.96 -12.19
N GLN A 272 -37.50 -16.43 -12.26
CA GLN A 272 -38.72 -17.17 -11.89
C GLN A 272 -38.87 -18.45 -12.72
N GLN A 273 -38.65 -18.38 -14.04
CA GLN A 273 -38.79 -19.55 -14.92
C GLN A 273 -37.68 -20.57 -14.68
N VAL A 274 -36.42 -20.14 -14.57
CA VAL A 274 -35.28 -21.03 -14.30
C VAL A 274 -35.51 -21.82 -13.02
N GLN A 275 -35.98 -21.17 -11.96
CA GLN A 275 -36.33 -21.83 -10.69
C GLN A 275 -37.50 -22.80 -10.85
N ALA A 276 -38.57 -22.40 -11.54
CA ALA A 276 -39.74 -23.25 -11.76
C ALA A 276 -39.42 -24.54 -12.53
N PHE A 277 -38.50 -24.49 -13.48
CA PHE A 277 -38.06 -25.65 -14.26
C PHE A 277 -36.94 -26.45 -13.57
N GLY A 278 -36.42 -26.00 -12.42
CA GLY A 278 -35.29 -26.64 -11.74
C GLY A 278 -33.98 -26.56 -12.53
N ASN A 279 -33.84 -25.57 -13.40
CA ASN A 279 -32.64 -25.35 -14.20
C ASN A 279 -31.57 -24.61 -13.38
N SER A 280 -30.31 -24.82 -13.73
CA SER A 280 -29.17 -24.14 -13.08
C SER A 280 -28.88 -22.74 -13.63
N GLY A 281 -29.49 -22.35 -14.76
CA GLY A 281 -29.29 -21.04 -15.37
C GLY A 281 -30.11 -20.83 -16.64
N GLY A 282 -30.04 -19.62 -17.18
CA GLY A 282 -30.71 -19.23 -18.41
C GLY A 282 -30.11 -17.95 -18.99
N VAL A 283 -30.36 -17.71 -20.28
CA VAL A 283 -29.95 -16.50 -21.00
C VAL A 283 -31.15 -15.98 -21.79
N GLY A 284 -31.35 -14.67 -21.77
CA GLY A 284 -32.35 -13.99 -22.59
C GLY A 284 -31.72 -12.78 -23.29
N VAL A 285 -32.14 -12.54 -24.52
CA VAL A 285 -31.70 -11.38 -25.32
C VAL A 285 -32.93 -10.75 -25.94
N ALA A 286 -33.09 -9.44 -25.78
CA ALA A 286 -34.08 -8.65 -26.49
C ALA A 286 -33.33 -7.74 -27.47
N VAL A 287 -33.83 -7.59 -28.69
CA VAL A 287 -33.19 -6.78 -29.73
C VAL A 287 -34.29 -6.06 -30.50
N ASN A 288 -34.06 -4.78 -30.83
CA ASN A 288 -34.88 -4.05 -31.77
C ASN A 288 -34.55 -4.51 -33.20
N PRO A 289 -35.49 -5.17 -33.92
CA PRO A 289 -35.22 -5.73 -35.24
C PRO A 289 -35.05 -4.68 -36.34
N GLN A 290 -35.40 -3.41 -36.09
CA GLN A 290 -35.31 -2.35 -37.09
C GLN A 290 -33.91 -1.73 -37.18
N ASN A 291 -33.17 -1.68 -36.08
CA ASN A 291 -31.87 -1.02 -35.99
C ASN A 291 -30.77 -1.87 -35.34
N GLY A 292 -31.10 -3.05 -34.80
CA GLY A 292 -30.14 -3.96 -34.18
C GLY A 292 -29.68 -3.55 -32.78
N GLU A 293 -30.29 -2.52 -32.18
CA GLU A 293 -30.05 -2.16 -30.78
C GLU A 293 -30.47 -3.31 -29.86
N VAL A 294 -29.59 -3.64 -28.91
CA VAL A 294 -29.84 -4.59 -27.83
C VAL A 294 -30.26 -3.83 -26.58
#